data_AF-X0XDS3-F1
#
_entry.id   AF-X0XDS3-F1
#
_cell.length_a   1.000
_cell.length_b   1.000
_cell.length_c   1.000
_cell.angle_alpha   90.00
_cell.angle_beta   90.00
_cell.angle_gamma   90.00
#
_symmetry.space_group_name_H-M   'P 1'
#
loop_
_entity.id
_entity.type
_entity.pdbx_description
1 polymer ?
#
loop_
_entity_poly.entity_id
_entity_poly.type
_entity_poly.pdbx_seq_one_letter_code
_entity_poly.pdbx_strand_id
1 'polypeptide(L)'
;VEEVFQHLSEEGKLFDAKGRWRPDLQVSELEVPEGVRLVVGRRLERVGEECHRVLTSAAVIGRAFTFELLEALGDADTDALLDAIDEAERAQLIASTSDGPAQTGPDGPPSGGARPGEARFTFAHELIRQTLVSGLSLPRRQRMHLRVAEAIEQAYPSAPEKHAADLAHHLFQAGTAADPQKTAGYLTHAGNRAMSAVAFEDALRLYESALSLQPADDRRGRADLLFGRGLALRSLGRWDDALAGWRQAL
;
A
#
# COMPACT_ATOMS: atom_id res chain seq x y z
N VAL A 1 3.28 -17.74 -17.52
CA VAL A 1 2.27 -18.69 -16.98
C VAL A 1 2.88 -20.08 -16.82
N GLU A 2 3.62 -20.56 -17.82
CA GLU A 2 4.27 -21.89 -17.80
C GLU A 2 5.32 -22.07 -16.69
N GLU A 3 6.18 -21.08 -16.44
CA GLU A 3 7.19 -21.15 -15.35
C GLU A 3 6.60 -21.22 -13.94
N VAL A 4 5.48 -20.51 -13.69
CA VAL A 4 4.81 -20.53 -12.38
C VAL A 4 4.18 -21.90 -12.13
N PHE A 5 3.61 -22.50 -13.17
CA PHE A 5 3.07 -23.86 -13.08
C PHE A 5 4.17 -24.89 -12.81
N GLN A 6 5.30 -24.78 -13.51
CA GLN A 6 6.40 -25.72 -13.37
C GLN A 6 7.07 -25.63 -12.00
N HIS A 7 7.30 -24.42 -11.49
CA HIS A 7 7.84 -24.20 -10.15
C HIS A 7 6.94 -24.76 -9.04
N LEU A 8 5.63 -24.53 -9.10
CA LEU A 8 4.68 -25.06 -8.11
C LEU A 8 4.56 -26.60 -8.18
N SER A 9 4.76 -27.17 -9.38
CA SER A 9 4.81 -28.62 -9.58
C SER A 9 6.07 -29.23 -8.97
N GLU A 10 7.23 -28.58 -9.15
CA GLU A 10 8.52 -29.00 -8.58
C GLU A 10 8.54 -28.91 -7.05
N GLU A 11 7.90 -27.89 -6.48
CA GLU A 11 7.77 -27.73 -5.02
C GLU A 11 6.70 -28.64 -4.40
N GLY A 12 5.97 -29.43 -5.21
CA GLY A 12 4.91 -30.31 -4.74
C GLY A 12 3.71 -29.58 -4.13
N LYS A 13 3.57 -28.27 -4.37
CA LYS A 13 2.50 -27.44 -3.80
C LYS A 13 1.16 -27.58 -4.53
N LEU A 14 1.18 -28.02 -5.79
CA LEU A 14 -0.02 -28.20 -6.62
C LEU A 14 -0.88 -29.40 -6.25
N PHE A 15 -0.29 -30.44 -5.66
CA PHE A 15 -0.95 -31.72 -5.40
C PHE A 15 -0.81 -32.12 -3.93
N ASP A 16 -1.87 -32.66 -3.33
CA ASP A 16 -1.81 -33.28 -2.01
C ASP A 16 -0.97 -34.56 -2.03
N ALA A 17 -0.66 -35.13 -0.86
CA ALA A 17 0.08 -36.39 -0.76
C ALA A 17 -0.60 -37.60 -1.44
N LYS A 18 -1.83 -37.43 -1.95
CA LYS A 18 -2.60 -38.42 -2.72
C LYS A 18 -2.70 -38.07 -4.21
N GLY A 19 -1.94 -37.08 -4.68
CA GLY A 19 -1.89 -36.65 -6.08
C GLY A 19 -3.09 -35.83 -6.54
N ARG A 20 -3.92 -35.30 -5.63
CA ARG A 20 -5.11 -34.51 -5.98
C ARG A 20 -4.80 -33.03 -5.94
N TRP A 21 -5.33 -32.31 -6.93
CA TRP A 21 -5.20 -30.86 -7.05
C TRP A 21 -5.62 -30.14 -5.77
N ARG A 22 -4.82 -29.17 -5.31
CA ARG A 22 -5.12 -28.31 -4.16
C ARG A 22 -5.80 -27.00 -4.61
N PRO A 23 -7.14 -26.87 -4.51
CA PRO A 23 -7.85 -25.64 -4.86
C PRO A 23 -7.65 -24.49 -3.84
N ASP A 24 -7.08 -24.80 -2.68
CA ASP A 24 -6.91 -23.95 -1.50
C ASP A 24 -5.57 -23.21 -1.44
N LEU A 25 -4.81 -23.19 -2.54
CA LEU A 25 -3.52 -22.48 -2.62
C LEU A 25 -3.73 -20.97 -2.60
N GLN A 26 -3.25 -20.30 -1.55
CA GLN A 26 -3.35 -18.84 -1.47
C GLN A 26 -2.26 -18.18 -2.32
N VAL A 27 -2.54 -17.01 -2.93
CA VAL A 27 -1.55 -16.26 -3.73
C VAL A 27 -0.32 -15.87 -2.91
N SER A 28 -0.45 -15.78 -1.58
CA SER A 28 0.66 -15.57 -0.64
C SER A 28 1.58 -16.78 -0.45
N GLU A 29 1.14 -17.99 -0.80
CA GLU A 29 1.92 -19.23 -0.76
C GLU A 29 2.66 -19.51 -2.08
N LEU A 30 2.36 -18.73 -3.12
CA LEU A 30 3.04 -18.75 -4.39
C LEU A 30 4.40 -18.07 -4.22
N GLU A 31 5.45 -18.86 -4.05
CA GLU A 31 6.81 -18.34 -4.11
C GLU A 31 7.10 -17.85 -5.54
N VAL A 32 7.67 -16.65 -5.63
CA VAL A 32 8.04 -16.07 -6.92
C VAL A 32 9.18 -16.90 -7.51
N PRO A 33 9.07 -17.42 -8.74
CA PRO A 33 10.12 -18.26 -9.32
C PRO A 33 11.48 -17.56 -9.28
N GLU A 34 12.53 -18.32 -8.97
CA GLU A 34 13.89 -17.80 -8.83
C GLU A 34 14.36 -17.05 -10.10
N GLY A 35 13.93 -17.51 -11.28
CA GLY A 35 14.19 -16.85 -12.56
C GLY A 35 13.68 -15.40 -12.62
N VAL A 36 12.50 -15.13 -12.06
CA VAL A 36 11.93 -13.76 -12.03
C VAL A 36 12.74 -12.87 -11.08
N ARG A 37 13.18 -13.39 -9.93
CA ARG A 37 14.04 -12.66 -8.98
C ARG A 37 15.39 -12.30 -9.62
N LEU A 38 16.00 -13.24 -10.35
CA LEU A 38 17.27 -13.05 -11.06
C LEU A 38 17.16 -12.03 -12.20
N VAL A 39 16.03 -11.96 -12.90
CA VAL A 39 15.80 -10.95 -13.95
C VAL A 39 15.60 -9.57 -13.34
N VAL A 40 14.81 -9.46 -12.27
CA VAL A 40 14.60 -8.19 -11.55
C VAL A 40 15.91 -7.66 -10.98
N GLY A 41 16.69 -8.50 -10.30
CA GLY A 41 18.01 -8.12 -9.77
C GLY A 41 18.94 -7.59 -10.86
N ARG A 42 19.05 -8.31 -11.99
CA ARG A 42 19.89 -7.88 -13.12
C ARG A 42 19.45 -6.57 -13.77
N ARG A 43 18.15 -6.24 -13.77
CA ARG A 43 17.67 -4.94 -14.29
C ARG A 43 18.00 -3.80 -13.33
N LEU A 44 17.85 -4.04 -12.03
CA LEU A 44 18.20 -3.07 -10.98
C LEU A 44 19.72 -2.80 -10.91
N GLU A 45 20.56 -3.81 -11.17
CA GLU A 45 22.02 -3.63 -11.23
C GLU A 45 22.51 -2.81 -12.43
N ARG A 46 21.67 -2.60 -13.45
CA ARG A 46 22.03 -1.92 -14.70
C ARG A 46 21.67 -0.44 -14.71
N VAL A 47 20.90 0.03 -13.74
CA VAL A 47 20.55 1.44 -13.62
C VAL A 47 21.54 2.17 -12.71
N GLY A 48 21.72 3.46 -12.95
CA GLY A 48 22.56 4.31 -12.11
C GLY A 48 22.04 4.45 -10.68
N GLU A 49 22.92 4.87 -9.78
CA GLU A 49 22.58 5.12 -8.36
C GLU A 49 21.41 6.11 -8.21
N GLU A 50 21.34 7.14 -9.05
CA GLU A 50 20.23 8.12 -9.03
C GLU A 50 18.89 7.45 -9.34
N CYS A 51 18.81 6.71 -10.45
CA CYS A 51 17.63 5.96 -10.85
C CYS A 51 17.22 4.94 -9.78
N HIS A 52 18.18 4.24 -9.18
CA HIS A 52 17.91 3.32 -8.08
C HIS A 52 17.30 4.06 -6.87
N ARG A 53 17.82 5.23 -6.49
CA ARG A 53 17.24 6.04 -5.40
C ARG A 53 15.82 6.49 -5.71
N VAL A 54 15.58 7.04 -6.90
CA VAL A 54 14.24 7.47 -7.35
C VAL A 54 13.26 6.29 -7.35
N LEU A 55 13.65 5.14 -7.88
CA LEU A 55 12.84 3.93 -7.88
C LEU A 55 12.55 3.42 -6.46
N THR A 56 13.50 3.56 -5.54
CA THR A 56 13.29 3.21 -4.14
C THR A 56 12.22 4.10 -3.50
N SER A 57 12.25 5.42 -3.77
CA SER A 57 11.21 6.36 -3.32
C SER A 57 9.85 6.05 -3.95
N ALA A 58 9.81 5.81 -5.25
CA ALA A 58 8.61 5.38 -5.97
C ALA A 58 8.03 4.08 -5.37
N ALA A 59 8.88 3.14 -4.98
CA ALA A 59 8.45 1.85 -4.45
C ALA A 59 7.76 1.94 -3.08
N VAL A 60 8.13 2.95 -2.28
CA VAL A 60 7.50 3.28 -1.00
C VAL A 60 6.18 4.03 -1.20
N ILE A 61 6.05 4.86 -2.24
CA ILE A 61 4.77 5.49 -2.64
C ILE A 61 3.74 4.39 -2.95
N GLY A 62 4.06 3.47 -3.86
CA GLY A 62 3.13 2.41 -4.20
C GLY A 62 3.41 1.75 -5.55
N ARG A 63 2.46 0.91 -5.99
CA ARG A 63 2.53 0.25 -7.31
C ARG A 63 2.42 1.24 -8.46
N ALA A 64 1.65 2.31 -8.27
CA ALA A 64 1.49 3.42 -9.19
C ALA A 64 1.78 4.72 -8.45
N PHE A 65 2.38 5.67 -9.15
CA PHE A 65 2.80 6.95 -8.61
C PHE A 65 2.79 8.02 -9.71
N THR A 66 2.82 9.29 -9.31
CA THR A 66 2.89 10.43 -10.24
C THR A 66 4.26 11.10 -10.16
N PHE A 67 4.63 11.82 -11.22
CA PHE A 67 5.86 12.61 -11.22
C PHE A 67 5.84 13.65 -10.09
N GLU A 68 4.72 14.33 -9.90
CA GLU A 68 4.55 15.42 -8.94
C GLU A 68 4.74 14.93 -7.49
N LEU A 69 4.29 13.72 -7.18
CA LEU A 69 4.49 13.14 -5.85
C LEU A 69 5.94 12.72 -5.62
N LEU A 70 6.65 12.25 -6.66
CA LEU A 70 8.08 12.00 -6.58
C LEU A 70 8.90 13.29 -6.44
N GLU A 71 8.55 14.31 -7.21
CA GLU A 71 9.19 15.63 -7.14
C GLU A 71 8.98 16.26 -5.76
N ALA A 72 7.78 16.15 -5.18
CA ALA A 72 7.48 16.63 -3.84
C ALA A 72 8.30 15.95 -2.73
N LEU A 73 8.84 14.74 -2.95
CA LEU A 73 9.77 14.13 -2.00
C LEU A 73 11.13 14.83 -1.98
N GLY A 74 11.53 15.50 -3.06
CA GLY A 74 12.75 16.31 -3.13
C GLY A 74 14.05 15.52 -3.03
N ASP A 75 14.06 14.25 -3.48
CA ASP A 75 15.26 13.41 -3.45
C ASP A 75 16.29 13.76 -4.53
N ALA A 76 15.87 14.48 -5.58
CA ALA A 76 16.69 14.93 -6.71
C ALA A 76 16.15 16.27 -7.24
N ASP A 77 16.97 17.01 -8.01
CA ASP A 77 16.45 18.11 -8.83
C ASP A 77 15.58 17.59 -9.98
N THR A 78 14.74 18.46 -10.54
CA THR A 78 13.73 18.08 -11.55
C THR A 78 14.34 17.42 -12.79
N ASP A 79 15.47 17.93 -13.30
CA ASP A 79 16.11 17.37 -14.50
C ASP A 79 16.71 15.99 -14.21
N ALA A 80 17.38 15.83 -13.07
CA ALA A 80 17.89 14.53 -12.63
C ALA A 80 16.77 13.50 -12.38
N LEU A 81 15.61 13.94 -11.87
CA LEU A 81 14.44 13.09 -11.69
C LEU A 81 13.88 12.62 -13.04
N LEU A 82 13.79 13.49 -14.04
CA LEU A 82 13.37 13.13 -15.39
C LEU A 82 14.33 12.13 -16.03
N ASP A 83 15.64 12.37 -15.95
CA ASP A 83 16.67 11.45 -16.46
C ASP A 83 16.57 10.06 -15.82
N ALA A 84 16.32 10.01 -14.50
CA ALA A 84 16.12 8.77 -13.75
C ALA A 84 14.85 8.00 -14.17
N ILE A 85 13.75 8.71 -14.44
CA ILE A 85 12.51 8.11 -14.93
C ILE A 85 12.71 7.54 -16.35
N ASP A 86 13.33 8.30 -17.25
CA ASP A 86 13.63 7.83 -18.60
C ASP A 86 14.56 6.61 -18.58
N GLU A 87 15.55 6.59 -17.69
CA GLU A 87 16.43 5.44 -17.48
C GLU A 87 15.64 4.21 -17.00
N ALA A 88 14.75 4.38 -16.02
CA ALA A 88 13.92 3.31 -15.49
C ALA A 88 12.96 2.72 -16.55
N GLU A 89 12.40 3.55 -17.42
CA GLU A 89 11.56 3.11 -18.54
C GLU A 89 12.38 2.37 -19.60
N ARG A 90 13.56 2.90 -19.98
CA ARG A 90 14.49 2.20 -20.89
C ARG A 90 14.92 0.84 -20.33
N ALA A 91 15.08 0.73 -19.01
CA ALA A 91 15.37 -0.51 -18.32
C ALA A 91 14.14 -1.43 -18.12
N GLN A 92 12.94 -1.00 -18.54
CA GLN A 92 11.67 -1.74 -18.39
C GLN A 92 11.38 -2.09 -16.92
N LEU A 93 11.69 -1.17 -16.01
CA LEU A 93 11.41 -1.28 -14.58
C LEU A 93 10.07 -0.63 -14.23
N ILE A 94 9.73 0.45 -14.92
CA ILE A 94 8.46 1.16 -14.85
C ILE A 94 7.89 1.37 -16.26
N ALA A 95 6.62 1.74 -16.34
CA ALA A 95 5.96 2.15 -17.56
C ALA A 95 5.06 3.36 -17.32
N SER A 96 5.13 4.33 -18.23
CA SER A 96 4.16 5.42 -18.34
C SER A 96 2.79 4.86 -18.66
N THR A 97 1.82 5.21 -17.81
CA THR A 97 0.41 5.00 -18.09
C THR A 97 -0.11 6.30 -18.69
N SER A 98 -0.16 6.40 -20.01
CA SER A 98 -0.85 7.50 -20.67
C SER A 98 -2.34 7.41 -20.31
N ASP A 99 -2.97 8.57 -20.07
CA ASP A 99 -4.38 8.73 -19.73
C ASP A 99 -5.31 7.88 -20.62
N GLY A 100 -5.56 6.64 -20.22
CA GLY A 100 -6.80 5.96 -20.54
C GLY A 100 -7.91 6.64 -19.72
N PRO A 101 -9.14 6.76 -20.24
CA PRO A 101 -10.22 7.40 -19.51
C PRO A 101 -10.26 6.78 -18.12
N ALA A 102 -10.21 7.63 -17.08
CA ALA A 102 -10.20 7.22 -15.69
C ALA A 102 -11.12 6.00 -15.54
N GLN A 103 -10.53 4.82 -15.35
CA GLN A 103 -11.30 3.59 -15.14
C GLN A 103 -11.95 3.73 -13.78
N THR A 104 -13.05 4.48 -13.79
CA THR A 104 -14.11 4.47 -12.79
C THR A 104 -14.84 3.16 -13.04
N GLY A 105 -14.30 2.07 -12.49
CA GLY A 105 -15.19 1.02 -12.04
C GLY A 105 -16.21 1.68 -11.09
N PRO A 106 -17.50 1.34 -11.17
CA PRO A 106 -18.54 2.02 -10.40
C PRO A 106 -18.31 1.99 -8.87
N ASP A 107 -17.46 1.08 -8.38
CA ASP A 107 -17.29 0.78 -6.96
C ASP A 107 -15.82 0.70 -6.46
N GLY A 108 -14.84 1.21 -7.21
CA GLY A 108 -13.42 1.18 -6.81
C GLY A 108 -12.92 2.53 -6.26
N PRO A 109 -12.16 2.59 -5.14
CA PRO A 109 -11.57 3.84 -4.70
C PRO A 109 -10.56 4.34 -5.75
N PRO A 110 -10.50 5.64 -6.06
CA PRO A 110 -9.45 6.18 -6.91
C PRO A 110 -8.11 6.06 -6.18
N SER A 111 -7.33 5.03 -6.48
CA SER A 111 -5.91 5.03 -6.13
C SER A 111 -5.22 6.07 -6.99
N GLY A 112 -4.78 7.17 -6.38
CA GLY A 112 -4.07 8.26 -7.03
C GLY A 112 -5.00 9.23 -7.77
N GLY A 113 -5.37 10.31 -7.08
CA GLY A 113 -6.17 11.42 -7.61
C GLY A 113 -5.43 12.31 -8.59
N ALA A 114 -4.76 11.75 -9.59
CA ALA A 114 -3.97 12.54 -10.51
C ALA A 114 -4.87 13.46 -11.34
N ARG A 115 -4.49 14.74 -11.42
CA ARG A 115 -5.17 15.73 -12.25
C ARG A 115 -4.98 15.40 -13.74
N PRO A 116 -5.88 15.85 -14.63
CA PRO A 116 -5.68 15.75 -16.07
C PRO A 116 -4.32 16.36 -16.44
N GLY A 117 -3.44 15.58 -17.09
CA GLY A 117 -2.10 15.99 -17.48
C GLY A 117 -0.97 15.62 -16.51
N GLU A 118 -1.24 14.96 -15.39
CA GLU A 118 -0.18 14.42 -14.50
C GLU A 118 0.37 13.11 -15.07
N ALA A 119 1.70 13.03 -15.21
CA ALA A 119 2.36 11.83 -15.70
C ALA A 119 2.28 10.71 -14.65
N ARG A 120 1.55 9.63 -14.99
CA ARG A 120 1.41 8.44 -14.14
C ARG A 120 2.37 7.35 -14.58
N PHE A 121 2.99 6.71 -13.60
CA PHE A 121 3.88 5.57 -13.81
C PHE A 121 3.43 4.38 -12.96
N THR A 122 3.73 3.18 -13.43
CA THR A 122 3.56 1.95 -12.65
C THR A 122 4.79 1.08 -12.76
N PHE A 123 5.10 0.31 -11.71
CA PHE A 123 6.13 -0.72 -11.80
C PHE A 123 5.71 -1.79 -12.80
N ALA A 124 6.62 -2.15 -13.71
CA ALA A 124 6.39 -3.19 -14.70
C ALA A 124 6.08 -4.55 -14.05
N HIS A 125 6.58 -4.77 -12.83
CA HIS A 125 6.26 -5.95 -12.03
C HIS A 125 6.29 -5.64 -10.52
N GLU A 126 5.35 -6.20 -9.76
CA GLU A 126 5.25 -6.00 -8.30
C GLU A 126 6.53 -6.44 -7.57
N LEU A 127 7.21 -7.49 -8.06
CA LEU A 127 8.48 -7.95 -7.48
C LEU A 127 9.56 -6.87 -7.47
N ILE A 128 9.63 -6.00 -8.48
CA ILE A 128 10.61 -4.91 -8.54
C ILE A 128 10.41 -3.99 -7.33
N ARG A 129 9.16 -3.58 -7.10
CA ARG A 129 8.76 -2.76 -5.96
C ARG A 129 9.10 -3.44 -4.64
N GLN A 130 8.76 -4.73 -4.51
CA GLN A 130 9.06 -5.50 -3.31
C GLN A 130 10.56 -5.58 -3.04
N THR A 131 11.39 -5.86 -4.05
CA THR A 131 12.85 -5.91 -3.92
C THR A 131 13.41 -4.58 -3.42
N LEU A 132 12.95 -3.46 -3.99
CA LEU A 132 13.37 -2.11 -3.57
C LEU A 132 12.98 -1.81 -2.11
N VAL A 133 11.73 -2.08 -1.72
CA VAL A 133 11.25 -1.83 -0.35
C VAL A 133 11.91 -2.78 0.67
N SER A 134 12.14 -4.04 0.31
CA SER A 134 12.79 -5.04 1.17
C SER A 134 14.28 -4.75 1.38
N GLY A 135 14.94 -4.05 0.45
CA GLY A 135 16.32 -3.58 0.62
C GLY A 135 16.48 -2.49 1.70
N LEU A 136 15.38 -1.87 2.14
CA LEU A 136 15.41 -0.84 3.17
C LEU A 136 15.44 -1.43 4.58
N SER A 137 16.31 -0.89 5.43
CA SER A 137 16.22 -1.15 6.86
C SER A 137 14.91 -0.57 7.43
N LEU A 138 14.41 -1.16 8.51
CA LEU A 138 13.16 -0.71 9.15
C LEU A 138 13.13 0.81 9.42
N PRO A 139 14.17 1.45 10.00
CA PRO A 139 14.15 2.90 10.22
C PRO A 139 14.12 3.73 8.94
N ARG A 140 14.76 3.26 7.86
CA ARG A 140 14.72 3.94 6.55
C ARG A 140 13.33 3.84 5.95
N ARG A 141 12.74 2.65 5.94
CA ARG A 141 11.38 2.42 5.45
C ARG A 141 10.35 3.28 6.20
N GLN A 142 10.46 3.34 7.53
CA GLN A 142 9.59 4.17 8.36
C GLN A 142 9.70 5.66 8.02
N ARG A 143 10.93 6.18 7.91
CA ARG A 143 11.16 7.58 7.52
C ARG A 143 10.66 7.90 6.11
N MET A 144 10.83 6.99 5.16
CA MET A 144 10.33 7.20 3.80
C MET A 144 8.80 7.23 3.76
N HIS A 145 8.13 6.34 4.48
CA HIS A 145 6.66 6.40 4.58
C HIS A 145 6.17 7.70 5.23
N LEU A 146 6.85 8.22 6.24
CA LEU A 146 6.51 9.54 6.81
C LEU A 146 6.63 10.64 5.75
N ARG A 147 7.75 10.69 5.02
CA ARG A 147 7.96 11.69 3.95
C ARG A 147 6.90 11.60 2.86
N VAL A 148 6.47 10.40 2.48
CA VAL A 148 5.38 10.21 1.51
C VAL A 148 4.07 10.77 2.06
N ALA A 149 3.74 10.52 3.32
CA ALA A 149 2.53 11.09 3.92
C ALA A 149 2.57 12.63 3.93
N GLU A 150 3.71 13.22 4.29
CA GLU A 150 3.92 14.67 4.26
C GLU A 150 3.80 15.25 2.84
N ALA A 151 4.36 14.57 1.84
CA ALA A 151 4.26 14.97 0.44
C ALA A 151 2.81 14.91 -0.08
N ILE A 152 2.03 13.89 0.32
CA ILE A 152 0.60 13.81 -0.01
C ILE A 152 -0.16 15.00 0.62
N GLU A 153 0.10 15.34 1.88
CA GLU A 153 -0.55 16.50 2.53
C GLU A 153 -0.19 17.83 1.84
N GLN A 154 1.06 17.99 1.42
CA GLN A 154 1.52 19.19 0.71
C GLN A 154 0.95 19.30 -0.70
N ALA A 155 0.83 18.18 -1.42
CA ALA A 155 0.25 18.15 -2.77
C ALA A 155 -1.28 18.38 -2.76
N TYR A 156 -1.97 17.96 -1.68
CA TYR A 156 -3.43 17.99 -1.58
C TYR A 156 -3.97 18.70 -0.31
N PRO A 157 -3.61 19.97 -0.08
CA PRO A 157 -3.91 20.67 1.19
C PRO A 157 -5.41 20.96 1.38
N SER A 158 -6.18 21.00 0.29
CA SER A 158 -7.61 21.35 0.31
C SER A 158 -8.55 20.15 0.42
N ALA A 159 -8.03 18.91 0.42
CA ALA A 159 -8.85 17.70 0.50
C ALA A 159 -8.11 16.49 1.12
N PRO A 160 -7.50 16.62 2.32
CA PRO A 160 -6.78 15.51 2.95
C PRO A 160 -7.69 14.29 3.20
N GLU A 161 -8.99 14.50 3.42
CA GLU A 161 -9.98 13.44 3.61
C GLU A 161 -10.16 12.54 2.38
N LYS A 162 -9.90 13.06 1.17
CA LYS A 162 -9.91 12.25 -0.07
C LYS A 162 -8.76 11.27 -0.13
N HIS A 163 -7.64 11.60 0.52
CA HIS A 163 -6.43 10.79 0.61
C HIS A 163 -6.29 10.08 1.96
N ALA A 164 -7.34 10.05 2.78
CA ALA A 164 -7.27 9.51 4.14
C ALA A 164 -6.80 8.05 4.19
N ALA A 165 -7.14 7.22 3.20
CA ALA A 165 -6.68 5.85 3.12
C ALA A 165 -5.16 5.76 2.87
N ASP A 166 -4.65 6.54 1.92
CA ASP A 166 -3.22 6.58 1.58
C ASP A 166 -2.41 7.18 2.75
N LEU A 167 -2.91 8.26 3.35
CA LEU A 167 -2.32 8.89 4.53
C LEU A 167 -2.30 7.93 5.73
N ALA A 168 -3.41 7.24 5.99
CA ALA A 168 -3.48 6.23 7.04
C ALA A 168 -2.47 5.10 6.80
N HIS A 169 -2.37 4.60 5.57
CA HIS A 169 -1.41 3.56 5.22
C HIS A 169 0.03 3.99 5.49
N HIS A 170 0.44 5.13 4.94
CA HIS A 170 1.82 5.60 5.08
C HIS A 170 2.17 6.01 6.50
N LEU A 171 1.29 6.72 7.21
CA LEU A 171 1.52 7.06 8.62
C LEU A 171 1.61 5.81 9.50
N PHE A 172 0.78 4.79 9.26
CA PHE A 172 0.86 3.54 10.02
C PHE A 172 2.17 2.77 9.73
N GLN A 173 2.59 2.69 8.46
CA GLN A 173 3.88 2.08 8.09
C GLN A 173 5.10 2.87 8.59
N ALA A 174 4.96 4.18 8.79
CA ALA A 174 5.98 5.02 9.41
C ALA A 174 6.21 4.69 10.89
N GLY A 175 5.26 4.02 11.56
CA GLY A 175 5.40 3.52 12.92
C GLY A 175 5.86 4.61 13.89
N THR A 176 6.97 4.38 14.58
CA THR A 176 7.52 5.33 15.59
C THR A 176 8.03 6.65 15.00
N ALA A 177 8.13 6.78 13.68
CA ALA A 177 8.47 8.05 13.04
C ALA A 177 7.26 8.99 12.91
N ALA A 178 6.03 8.46 12.91
CA ALA A 178 4.81 9.24 12.78
C ALA A 178 4.18 9.57 14.15
N ASP A 179 3.42 10.65 14.19
CA ASP A 179 2.57 10.98 15.33
C ASP A 179 1.44 9.93 15.46
N PRO A 180 1.36 9.19 16.58
CA PRO A 180 0.38 8.12 16.74
C PRO A 180 -1.06 8.64 16.79
N GLN A 181 -1.30 9.85 17.33
CA GLN A 181 -2.63 10.45 17.41
C GLN A 181 -3.11 10.89 16.03
N LYS A 182 -2.24 11.53 15.24
CA LYS A 182 -2.51 11.87 13.83
C LYS A 182 -2.81 10.61 13.00
N THR A 183 -2.00 9.58 13.18
CA THR A 183 -2.16 8.29 12.49
C THR A 183 -3.50 7.63 12.82
N ALA A 184 -3.87 7.58 14.12
CA ALA A 184 -5.16 7.06 14.56
C ALA A 184 -6.34 7.86 13.97
N GLY A 185 -6.20 9.20 13.86
CA GLY A 185 -7.19 10.06 13.22
C GLY A 185 -7.46 9.68 11.76
N TYR A 186 -6.41 9.55 10.94
CA TYR A 186 -6.57 9.13 9.54
C TYR A 186 -7.06 7.69 9.39
N LEU A 187 -6.60 6.75 10.23
CA LEU A 187 -7.13 5.38 10.25
C LEU A 187 -8.64 5.36 10.57
N THR A 188 -9.08 6.18 11.51
CA THR A 188 -10.51 6.32 11.85
C THR A 188 -11.31 6.85 10.66
N HIS A 189 -10.81 7.91 10.02
CA HIS A 189 -11.47 8.50 8.85
C HIS A 189 -11.55 7.51 7.69
N ALA A 190 -10.45 6.81 7.39
CA ALA A 190 -10.40 5.76 6.38
C ALA A 190 -11.39 4.62 6.70
N GLY A 191 -11.46 4.19 7.97
CA GLY A 191 -12.41 3.17 8.43
C GLY A 191 -13.87 3.59 8.22
N ASN A 192 -14.21 4.84 8.56
CA ASN A 192 -15.56 5.39 8.35
C ASN A 192 -15.94 5.46 6.85
N ARG A 193 -14.98 5.79 5.98
CA ARG A 193 -15.18 5.76 4.53
C ARG A 193 -15.37 4.33 4.02
N ALA A 194 -14.56 3.39 4.48
CA ALA A 194 -14.70 1.97 4.13
C ALA A 194 -16.06 1.41 4.56
N MET A 195 -16.55 1.78 5.76
CA MET A 195 -17.91 1.45 6.21
C MET A 195 -18.98 2.00 5.25
N SER A 196 -18.84 3.26 4.84
CA SER A 196 -19.78 3.91 3.92
C SER A 196 -19.76 3.27 2.52
N ALA A 197 -18.61 2.72 2.12
CA ALA A 197 -18.42 1.99 0.87
C ALA A 197 -18.70 0.48 0.99
N VAL A 198 -19.25 0.00 2.11
CA VAL A 198 -19.60 -1.42 2.33
C VAL A 198 -18.36 -2.36 2.33
N ALA A 199 -17.15 -1.80 2.45
CA ALA A 199 -15.89 -2.54 2.57
C ALA A 199 -15.65 -2.89 4.05
N PHE A 200 -16.51 -3.76 4.61
CA PHE A 200 -16.57 -4.01 6.05
C PHE A 200 -15.31 -4.68 6.61
N GLU A 201 -14.66 -5.58 5.87
CA GLU A 201 -13.39 -6.17 6.26
C GLU A 201 -12.28 -5.13 6.35
N ASP A 202 -12.26 -4.16 5.42
CA ASP A 202 -11.27 -3.09 5.40
C ASP A 202 -11.51 -2.13 6.56
N ALA A 203 -12.76 -1.74 6.79
CA ALA A 203 -13.15 -0.93 7.94
C ALA A 203 -12.73 -1.58 9.26
N LEU A 204 -13.00 -2.88 9.43
CA LEU A 204 -12.61 -3.63 10.61
C LEU A 204 -11.10 -3.56 10.85
N ARG A 205 -10.27 -3.83 9.83
CA ARG A 205 -8.81 -3.75 9.95
C ARG A 205 -8.35 -2.34 10.32
N LEU A 206 -8.94 -1.31 9.70
CA LEU A 206 -8.59 0.10 9.97
C LEU A 206 -8.93 0.52 11.40
N TYR A 207 -10.10 0.14 11.93
CA TYR A 207 -10.47 0.41 13.32
C TYR A 207 -9.57 -0.34 14.32
N GLU A 208 -9.21 -1.59 14.02
CA GLU A 208 -8.28 -2.37 14.86
C GLU A 208 -6.87 -1.75 14.88
N SER A 209 -6.36 -1.31 13.73
CA SER A 209 -5.10 -0.55 13.65
C SER A 209 -5.18 0.76 14.46
N ALA A 210 -6.27 1.52 14.36
CA ALA A 210 -6.44 2.74 15.16
C ALA A 210 -6.48 2.44 16.67
N LEU A 211 -7.19 1.39 17.09
CA LEU A 211 -7.26 0.95 18.49
C LEU A 211 -5.91 0.51 19.05
N SER A 212 -5.01 0.01 18.20
CA SER A 212 -3.65 -0.39 18.60
C SER A 212 -2.74 0.80 18.94
N LEU A 213 -3.06 1.99 18.42
CA LEU A 213 -2.33 3.23 18.66
C LEU A 213 -2.89 4.06 19.82
N GLN A 214 -4.10 3.74 20.31
CA GLN A 214 -4.74 4.46 21.40
C GLN A 214 -4.35 3.87 22.76
N PRO A 215 -3.91 4.69 23.74
CA PRO A 215 -3.65 4.25 25.11
C PRO A 215 -4.86 3.55 25.71
N ALA A 216 -4.65 2.43 26.43
CA ALA A 216 -5.75 1.64 26.97
C ALA A 216 -6.63 2.39 27.99
N ASP A 217 -6.08 3.43 28.63
CA ASP A 217 -6.75 4.30 29.59
C ASP A 217 -7.52 5.46 28.95
N ASP A 218 -7.33 5.73 27.65
CA ASP A 218 -8.14 6.70 26.89
C ASP A 218 -9.50 6.12 26.51
N ARG A 219 -10.36 5.95 27.51
CA ARG A 219 -11.73 5.45 27.32
C ARG A 219 -12.51 6.26 26.29
N ARG A 220 -12.32 7.58 26.26
CA ARG A 220 -13.07 8.47 25.37
C ARG A 220 -12.60 8.32 23.91
N GLY A 221 -11.30 8.34 23.66
CA GLY A 221 -10.75 8.15 22.31
C GLY A 221 -10.98 6.74 21.77
N ARG A 222 -11.11 5.74 22.65
CA ARG A 222 -11.39 4.34 22.26
C ARG A 222 -12.87 4.06 22.00
N ALA A 223 -13.80 4.80 22.61
CA ALA A 223 -15.24 4.53 22.51
C ALA A 223 -15.75 4.58 21.06
N ASP A 224 -15.42 5.63 20.32
CA ASP A 224 -15.86 5.80 18.92
C ASP A 224 -15.30 4.71 18.01
N LEU A 225 -14.03 4.33 18.22
CA LEU A 225 -13.37 3.26 17.48
C LEU A 225 -13.97 1.87 17.77
N LEU A 226 -14.25 1.58 19.05
CA LEU A 226 -14.90 0.34 19.46
C LEU A 226 -16.32 0.26 18.91
N PHE A 227 -17.04 1.38 18.86
CA PHE A 227 -18.35 1.47 18.23
C PHE A 227 -18.28 1.17 16.74
N GLY A 228 -17.39 1.84 15.99
CA GLY A 228 -17.15 1.60 14.57
C GLY A 228 -16.75 0.15 14.27
N ARG A 229 -15.84 -0.41 15.07
CA ARG A 229 -15.44 -1.82 14.99
C ARG A 229 -16.63 -2.77 15.18
N GLY A 230 -17.49 -2.51 16.18
CA GLY A 230 -18.68 -3.31 16.40
C GLY A 230 -19.70 -3.22 15.25
N LEU A 231 -19.85 -2.04 14.61
CA LEU A 231 -20.66 -1.90 13.40
C LEU A 231 -20.11 -2.71 12.23
N ALA A 232 -18.79 -2.72 12.03
CA ALA A 232 -18.14 -3.53 11.00
C ALA A 232 -18.37 -5.04 11.25
N LEU A 233 -18.11 -5.51 12.48
CA LEU A 233 -18.34 -6.90 12.88
C LEU A 233 -19.81 -7.34 12.70
N ARG A 234 -20.75 -6.48 13.07
CA ARG A 234 -22.18 -6.71 12.84
C ARG A 234 -22.47 -6.92 11.36
N SER A 235 -21.94 -6.05 10.52
CA SER A 235 -22.17 -6.07 9.07
C SER A 235 -21.58 -7.31 8.39
N LEU A 236 -20.54 -7.90 9.01
CA LEU A 236 -19.94 -9.19 8.64
C LEU A 236 -20.65 -10.42 9.24
N GLY A 237 -21.75 -10.23 9.99
CA GLY A 237 -22.47 -11.32 10.66
C GLY A 237 -21.81 -11.85 11.94
N ARG A 238 -20.77 -11.17 12.46
CA ARG A 238 -20.05 -11.54 13.69
C ARG A 238 -20.67 -10.88 14.93
N TRP A 239 -21.90 -11.27 15.23
CA TRP A 239 -22.74 -10.61 16.25
C TRP A 239 -22.19 -10.71 17.68
N ASP A 240 -21.63 -11.84 18.06
CA ASP A 240 -21.07 -12.03 19.42
C ASP A 240 -19.88 -11.10 19.67
N ASP A 241 -18.99 -10.98 18.69
CA ASP A 241 -17.83 -10.08 18.74
C ASP A 241 -18.26 -8.60 18.79
N ALA A 242 -19.33 -8.25 18.06
CA ALA A 242 -19.89 -6.90 18.07
C ALA A 242 -20.45 -6.52 19.44
N LEU A 243 -21.24 -7.41 20.05
CA LEU A 243 -21.80 -7.20 21.39
C LEU A 243 -20.72 -7.09 22.47
N ALA A 244 -19.68 -7.94 22.40
CA ALA A 244 -18.54 -7.85 23.29
C ALA A 244 -17.80 -6.51 23.14
N GLY A 245 -17.60 -6.05 21.91
CA GLY A 245 -16.96 -4.77 21.60
C GLY A 245 -17.74 -3.56 22.13
N TRP A 246 -19.07 -3.51 21.94
CA TRP A 246 -19.88 -2.38 22.44
C TRP A 246 -19.97 -2.31 23.96
N ARG A 247 -19.94 -3.46 24.66
CA ARG A 247 -19.88 -3.47 26.13
C ARG A 247 -18.60 -2.83 26.67
N GLN A 248 -17.51 -2.87 25.90
CA GLN A 248 -16.24 -2.22 26.28
C GLN A 248 -16.23 -0.72 25.96
N ALA A 249 -17.16 -0.23 25.13
CA ALA A 249 -17.28 1.19 24.77
C ALA A 249 -18.16 2.00 25.74
N LEU A 250 -18.92 1.34 26.62
CA LEU A 250 -19.76 1.94 27.67
C LEU A 250 -18.96 2.18 28.96
#